data_AF-A0A357M9L5-F1
#
_entry.id   AF-A0A357M9L5-F1
#
_cell.length_a   1.000
_cell.length_b   1.000
_cell.length_c   1.000
_cell.angle_alpha   90.00
_cell.angle_beta   90.00
_cell.angle_gamma   90.00
#
_symmetry.space_group_name_H-M   'P 1'
#
loop_
_entity.id
_entity.type
_entity.pdbx_description
1 polymer ?
#
loop_
_entity_poly.entity_id
_entity_poly.type
_entity_poly.pdbx_seq_one_letter_code
_entity_poly.pdbx_strand_id
1 'polypeptide(L)' 'MAADGHDSPRKTNIPQPIRSDGAGGLDKGPRDIMRDLENPDMFVPPVTDAGLVPNLKFSFSDAHMQLNHGGWSR' A
#
# COMPACT_ATOMS: atom_id res chain seq x y z
N MET A 1 28.02 -15.98 -31.75
CA MET A 1 27.35 -14.67 -31.75
C MET A 1 25.85 -14.90 -31.87
N ALA A 2 25.07 -14.16 -31.08
CA ALA A 2 23.62 -14.27 -30.80
C ALA A 2 23.29 -15.15 -29.56
N ALA A 3 22.61 -14.68 -28.51
CA ALA A 3 22.25 -13.32 -28.08
C ALA A 3 22.07 -13.39 -26.55
N ASP A 4 22.77 -12.54 -25.79
CA ASP A 4 22.53 -12.38 -24.35
C ASP A 4 21.26 -11.56 -24.15
N GLY A 5 20.19 -12.23 -23.74
CA GLY A 5 18.95 -11.57 -23.31
C GLY A 5 19.20 -10.87 -21.97
N HIS A 6 19.35 -9.55 -22.00
CA HIS A 6 19.27 -8.72 -20.81
C HIS A 6 17.84 -8.79 -20.25
N ASP A 7 17.60 -9.70 -19.31
CA ASP A 7 16.44 -9.64 -18.41
C ASP A 7 16.62 -8.39 -17.53
N SER A 8 16.05 -7.29 -17.98
CA SER A 8 15.95 -6.08 -17.17
C SER A 8 15.00 -6.42 -16.02
N PRO A 9 15.43 -6.33 -14.75
CA PRO A 9 14.54 -6.62 -13.64
C PRO A 9 13.33 -5.70 -13.78
N ARG A 10 12.14 -6.29 -13.91
CA ARG A 10 10.88 -5.54 -13.92
C ARG A 10 10.95 -4.57 -12.74
N LYS A 11 10.94 -3.27 -13.01
CA LYS A 11 10.76 -2.26 -11.97
C LYS A 11 9.42 -2.58 -11.30
N THR A 12 9.46 -3.29 -10.18
CA THR A 12 8.29 -3.44 -9.32
C THR A 12 7.92 -2.03 -8.92
N ASN A 13 6.70 -1.61 -9.28
CA ASN A 13 6.22 -0.26 -9.04
C ASN A 13 5.85 -0.13 -7.56
N ILE A 14 6.88 -0.16 -6.70
CA ILE A 14 6.74 -0.06 -5.25
C ILE A 14 6.39 1.41 -4.95
N PRO A 15 5.19 1.69 -4.43
CA PRO A 15 4.75 3.05 -4.19
C PRO A 15 5.65 3.72 -3.15
N GLN A 16 5.99 4.99 -3.38
CA GLN A 16 6.74 5.82 -2.46
C GLN A 16 5.85 6.98 -1.99
N PRO A 17 6.01 7.47 -0.74
CA PRO A 17 5.21 8.55 -0.21
C PRO A 17 5.77 9.88 -0.74
N ILE A 18 5.72 10.05 -2.06
CA ILE A 18 6.27 11.18 -2.80
C ILE A 18 5.15 11.73 -3.68
N ARG A 19 4.88 13.02 -3.50
CA ARG A 19 3.88 13.74 -4.29
C ARG A 19 4.55 14.61 -5.35
N SER A 20 3.85 14.86 -6.45
CA SER A 20 4.38 15.59 -7.62
C SER A 20 4.75 17.05 -7.35
N ASP A 21 4.25 17.64 -6.25
CA ASP A 21 4.59 18.99 -5.78
C ASP A 21 5.92 19.04 -5.01
N GLY A 22 6.63 17.92 -4.89
CA GLY A 22 7.91 17.81 -4.20
C GLY A 22 7.80 17.48 -2.72
N ALA A 23 6.60 17.25 -2.19
CA ALA A 23 6.43 16.80 -0.82
C ALA A 23 6.75 15.30 -0.66
N GLY A 24 7.28 14.93 0.50
CA GLY A 24 7.57 13.55 0.87
C GLY A 24 9.01 13.11 0.62
N GLY A 25 9.25 11.80 0.55
CA GLY A 25 10.58 11.24 0.40
C GLY A 25 10.59 9.71 0.25
N LEU A 26 11.77 9.14 0.00
CA LEU A 26 11.93 7.69 -0.07
C LEU A 26 11.77 7.06 1.31
N ASP A 27 10.93 6.04 1.39
CA ASP A 27 10.80 5.22 2.58
C ASP A 27 11.59 3.93 2.40
N LYS A 28 12.59 3.77 3.27
CA LYS A 28 13.58 2.69 3.26
C LYS A 28 13.37 1.69 4.40
N GLY A 29 12.32 1.87 5.21
CA GLY A 29 12.01 0.99 6.33
C GLY A 29 11.36 -0.33 5.90
N PRO A 30 11.36 -1.36 6.77
CA PRO A 30 10.49 -2.52 6.59
C PRO A 30 9.02 -2.08 6.62
N ARG A 31 8.22 -2.52 5.65
CA ARG A 31 6.83 -2.09 5.47
C ARG A 31 5.98 -3.10 4.68
N ASP A 32 4.66 -2.92 4.73
CA ASP A 32 3.70 -3.70 3.96
C ASP A 32 3.39 -3.02 2.62
N ILE A 33 4.14 -3.39 1.59
CA ILE A 33 4.00 -2.85 0.23
C ILE A 33 2.59 -3.10 -0.34
N MET A 34 1.95 -4.22 0.02
CA MET A 34 0.61 -4.52 -0.46
C MET A 34 -0.41 -3.56 0.13
N ARG A 35 -0.27 -3.22 1.41
CA ARG A 35 -1.12 -2.23 2.08
C ARG A 35 -0.99 -0.83 1.48
N ASP A 36 0.20 -0.45 1.05
CA ASP A 36 0.43 0.84 0.40
C ASP A 36 -0.21 0.90 -0.99
N LEU A 37 -0.18 -0.21 -1.72
CA LEU A 37 -0.88 -0.36 -3.00
C LEU A 37 -2.41 -0.33 -2.84
N GLU A 38 -2.95 -0.86 -1.73
CA GLU A 38 -4.38 -0.82 -1.40
C GLU A 38 -4.88 0.58 -1.01
N ASN A 39 -3.99 1.46 -0.54
CA ASN A 39 -4.35 2.77 0.03
C ASN A 39 -3.55 3.93 -0.59
N PRO A 40 -3.58 4.12 -1.93
CA PRO A 40 -2.76 5.12 -2.60
C PRO A 40 -3.01 6.54 -2.08
N ASP A 41 -4.27 6.92 -1.82
CA ASP A 41 -4.62 8.27 -1.35
C ASP A 41 -4.42 8.48 0.16
N MET A 42 -4.30 7.40 0.96
CA MET A 42 -3.84 7.56 2.36
C MET A 42 -2.32 7.61 2.43
N PHE A 43 -1.66 6.91 1.51
CA PHE A 43 -0.22 6.80 1.44
C PHE A 43 0.44 8.04 0.78
N VAL A 44 -0.22 8.61 -0.23
CA VAL A 44 0.10 9.91 -0.84
C VAL A 44 -1.16 10.78 -0.85
N PRO A 45 -1.44 11.53 0.23
CA PRO A 45 -2.66 12.33 0.33
C PRO A 45 -2.76 13.47 -0.69
N PRO A 46 -3.98 13.79 -1.17
CA PRO A 46 -4.24 15.00 -1.94
C PRO A 46 -3.75 16.27 -1.22
N VAL A 47 -3.36 17.29 -1.97
CA VAL A 47 -2.92 18.59 -1.41
C VAL A 47 -4.01 19.32 -0.62
N THR A 48 -5.28 18.95 -0.84
CA THR A 48 -6.45 19.55 -0.20
C THR A 48 -6.76 18.97 1.17
N ASP A 49 -6.18 17.84 1.54
CA ASP A 49 -6.40 17.20 2.84
C ASP A 49 -5.70 17.99 3.95
N ALA A 50 -6.41 18.22 5.06
CA ALA A 50 -5.89 19.04 6.15
C ALA A 50 -6.53 18.69 7.51
N GLY A 51 -5.81 19.00 8.57
CA GLY A 51 -6.27 18.84 9.94
C GLY A 51 -6.21 17.40 10.46
N LEU A 52 -6.69 17.22 11.69
CA LEU A 52 -6.76 15.92 12.35
C LEU A 52 -8.18 15.35 12.17
N VAL A 53 -8.28 14.23 11.44
CA VAL A 53 -9.53 13.48 11.24
C VAL A 53 -9.35 12.08 11.84
N PRO A 54 -10.31 11.55 12.61
CA PRO A 54 -10.22 10.18 13.11
C PRO A 54 -10.23 9.18 11.95
N ASN A 55 -9.72 7.96 12.18
CA ASN A 55 -9.78 6.92 11.17
C ASN A 55 -11.24 6.53 10.87
N LEU A 56 -11.60 6.51 9.59
CA LEU A 56 -12.96 6.17 9.11
C LEU A 56 -12.99 4.88 8.27
N LYS A 57 -11.86 4.16 8.18
CA LYS A 57 -11.73 2.94 7.37
C LYS A 57 -11.25 1.76 8.23
N PHE A 58 -11.94 0.64 8.12
CA PHE A 58 -11.51 -0.64 8.70
C PHE A 58 -11.81 -1.79 7.74
N SER A 59 -10.90 -2.76 7.64
CA SER A 59 -11.09 -3.95 6.81
C SER A 59 -11.50 -5.14 7.68
N PHE A 60 -12.60 -5.82 7.32
CA PHE A 60 -12.98 -7.07 7.98
C PHE A 60 -11.97 -8.21 7.76
N SER A 61 -11.03 -8.09 6.83
CA SER A 61 -9.92 -9.03 6.70
C SER A 61 -8.92 -8.92 7.87
N ASP A 62 -8.90 -7.78 8.56
CA ASP A 62 -8.09 -7.55 9.75
C ASP A 62 -8.87 -7.91 11.04
N ALA A 63 -10.14 -8.30 10.92
CA ALA A 63 -10.99 -8.70 12.04
C ALA A 63 -10.70 -10.13 12.49
N HIS A 64 -10.95 -10.41 13.76
CA HIS A 64 -10.91 -11.78 14.27
C HIS A 64 -12.02 -12.63 13.63
N MET A 65 -11.65 -13.83 13.17
CA MET A 65 -12.58 -14.79 12.57
C MET A 65 -13.02 -15.81 13.62
N GLN A 66 -14.32 -15.92 13.85
CA GLN A 66 -14.90 -17.01 14.63
C GLN A 66 -15.33 -18.14 13.68
N LEU A 67 -14.77 -19.33 13.86
CA LEU A 67 -15.06 -20.51 13.04
C LEU A 67 -15.95 -21.48 13.81
N ASN A 68 -17.03 -21.95 13.17
CA ASN A 68 -17.98 -22.91 13.73
C ASN A 68 -18.23 -24.06 12.75
N HIS A 69 -18.79 -25.18 13.22
CA HIS A 69 -19.22 -26.24 12.30
C HIS A 69 -20.30 -25.70 11.34
N GLY A 70 -20.00 -25.75 10.04
CA GLY A 70 -20.90 -25.24 9.00
C GLY A 70 -20.72 -23.77 8.63
N GLY A 71 -19.80 -23.02 9.23
CA GLY A 71 -19.57 -21.64 8.81
C GLY A 71 -18.60 -20.83 9.66
N TRP A 72 -18.64 -19.51 9.46
CA TRP A 72 -17.81 -18.54 10.16
C TRP A 72 -18.54 -17.19 10.31
N SER A 73 -18.11 -16.40 11.28
CA SER A 73 -18.55 -15.02 11.51
C SER A 73 -17.36 -14.14 11.82
N ARG A 74 -17.52 -12.83 11.58
CA ARG A 74 -16.56 -11.77 11.85
C ARG A 74 -17.27 -10.44 11.99
#